data_AF-A0A453FQQ1-F1
#
_entry.id   AF-A0A453FQQ1-F1
#
_cell.length_a   1.000
_cell.length_b   1.000
_cell.length_c   1.000
_cell.angle_alpha   90.00
_cell.angle_beta   90.00
_cell.angle_gamma   90.00
#
_symmetry.space_group_name_H-M   'P 1'
#
loop_
_entity.id
_entity.type
_entity.pdbx_description
1 polymer ?
#
loop_
_entity_poly.entity_id
_entity_poly.type
_entity_poly.pdbx_seq_one_letter_code
_entity_poly.pdbx_strand_id
1 'polypeptide(L)'
;MGNFSDIGPHGTKIIVFNLWSNDDGVLELDFDTKEEDIMISGAPNPAETTNAVKRTNENHLSNQLRYSLRVYASVLYLQLPGYFKIILR
;
A
#
# COMPACT_ATOMS: atom_id res chain seq x y z
N MET A 1 -24.48 12.41 -9.42
CA MET A 1 -23.65 12.08 -10.61
C MET A 1 -22.15 12.46 -10.45
N GLY A 2 -21.62 12.70 -9.24
CA GLY A 2 -20.27 13.24 -9.08
C GLY A 2 -19.11 12.23 -9.13
N ASN A 3 -19.34 10.93 -8.95
CA ASN A 3 -18.25 9.96 -8.75
C ASN A 3 -17.36 9.69 -9.98
N PHE A 4 -17.72 10.18 -11.18
CA PHE A 4 -17.02 9.87 -12.43
C PHE A 4 -16.55 11.11 -13.21
N SER A 5 -16.72 12.32 -12.66
CA SER A 5 -16.41 13.57 -13.38
C SER A 5 -14.91 13.81 -13.64
N ASP A 6 -14.04 13.05 -12.99
CA ASP A 6 -12.58 13.15 -13.01
C ASP A 6 -11.89 12.23 -14.04
N ILE A 7 -12.60 11.27 -14.64
CA ILE A 7 -12.02 10.24 -15.53
C ILE A 7 -11.79 10.77 -16.96
N GLY A 8 -12.48 11.85 -17.36
CA GLY A 8 -12.46 12.34 -18.73
C GLY A 8 -13.31 11.50 -19.70
N PRO A 9 -13.09 11.59 -21.02
CA PRO A 9 -13.94 10.94 -22.02
C PRO A 9 -13.94 9.40 -21.97
N HIS A 10 -12.81 8.80 -21.55
CA HIS A 10 -12.63 7.35 -21.50
C HIS A 10 -11.80 6.95 -20.28
N GLY A 11 -12.28 5.94 -19.54
CA GLY A 11 -11.53 5.32 -18.45
C GLY A 11 -12.42 4.45 -17.57
N THR A 12 -11.84 3.90 -16.51
CA THR A 12 -12.53 3.01 -15.58
C THR A 12 -12.16 3.41 -14.16
N LYS A 13 -13.17 3.57 -13.30
CA LYS A 13 -12.98 3.75 -11.87
C LYS A 13 -13.63 2.59 -11.15
N ILE A 14 -12.84 1.94 -10.31
CA ILE A 14 -13.27 0.83 -9.47
C ILE A 14 -13.29 1.35 -8.04
N ILE A 15 -14.42 1.19 -7.36
CA ILE A 15 -14.57 1.52 -5.94
C ILE A 15 -14.86 0.22 -5.21
N VAL A 16 -13.93 -0.18 -4.34
CA VAL A 16 -14.09 -1.33 -3.45
C VAL A 16 -14.41 -0.81 -2.05
N PHE A 17 -15.45 -1.34 -1.43
CA PHE A 17 -15.92 -0.95 -0.10
C PHE A 17 -16.28 -2.19 0.71
N ASN A 18 -16.58 -2.00 2.01
CA ASN A 18 -16.70 -3.10 2.97
C ASN A 18 -15.45 -3.98 2.95
N LEU A 19 -14.29 -3.32 3.10
CA LEU A 19 -12.98 -3.96 3.12
C LEU A 19 -12.93 -5.02 4.23
N TRP A 20 -12.09 -6.03 4.01
CA TRP A 20 -11.92 -7.11 4.99
C TRP A 20 -11.31 -6.58 6.28
N SER A 21 -11.90 -7.00 7.40
CA SER A 21 -11.37 -6.85 8.74
C SER A 21 -11.20 -8.23 9.36
N ASN A 22 -10.23 -8.34 10.27
CA ASN A 22 -10.08 -9.52 11.11
C ASN A 22 -11.18 -9.58 12.19
N ASP A 23 -11.14 -10.63 13.03
CA ASP A 23 -12.12 -10.86 14.10
C ASP A 23 -12.17 -9.74 15.16
N ASP A 24 -11.08 -8.97 15.29
CA ASP A 24 -10.98 -7.81 16.19
C ASP A 24 -11.49 -6.50 15.54
N GLY A 25 -11.99 -6.58 14.30
CA GLY A 25 -12.47 -5.43 13.54
C GLY A 25 -11.36 -4.57 12.90
N VAL A 26 -10.10 -5.01 12.97
CA VAL A 26 -8.95 -4.32 12.39
C VAL A 26 -8.88 -4.63 10.89
N LEU A 27 -8.78 -3.58 10.07
CA LEU A 27 -8.63 -3.72 8.62
C LEU A 27 -7.34 -4.46 8.26
N GLU A 28 -7.36 -5.27 7.20
CA GLU A 28 -6.14 -5.84 6.62
C GLU A 28 -5.24 -4.78 6.00
N LEU A 29 -5.84 -3.70 5.47
CA LEU A 29 -5.11 -2.61 4.85
C LEU A 29 -4.98 -1.45 5.86
N ASP A 30 -3.74 -1.08 6.14
CA ASP A 30 -3.38 0.05 6.99
C ASP A 30 -3.11 1.28 6.11
N PHE A 31 -3.94 2.30 6.31
CA PHE A 31 -3.91 3.57 5.59
C PHE A 31 -3.30 4.71 6.40
N ASP A 32 -2.93 4.47 7.66
CA ASP A 32 -2.66 5.55 8.62
C ASP A 32 -1.19 5.58 9.06
N THR A 33 -0.50 4.43 9.12
CA THR A 33 0.90 4.37 9.57
C THR A 33 1.86 5.13 8.64
N LYS A 34 1.60 5.11 7.32
CA LYS A 34 2.38 5.84 6.32
C LYS A 34 1.45 6.53 5.34
N GLU A 35 1.42 7.86 5.39
CA GLU A 35 0.53 8.71 4.60
C GLU A 35 0.58 8.40 3.09
N GLU A 36 1.80 8.19 2.59
CA GLU A 36 2.10 7.93 1.17
C GLU A 36 2.01 6.44 0.78
N ASP A 37 1.59 5.55 1.67
CA ASP A 37 1.58 4.11 1.44
C ASP A 37 0.23 3.47 1.81
N ILE A 38 0.08 2.23 1.39
CA ILE A 38 -0.93 1.31 1.91
C ILE A 38 -0.15 0.08 2.39
N MET A 39 -0.19 -0.14 3.70
CA MET A 39 0.55 -1.22 4.34
C MET A 39 -0.39 -2.41 4.62
N ILE A 40 0.16 -3.61 4.78
CA ILE A 40 -0.59 -4.75 5.32
C ILE A 40 -0.58 -4.67 6.85
N SER A 41 -1.73 -4.89 7.50
CA SER A 41 -1.86 -4.88 8.95
C SER A 41 -1.05 -6.02 9.58
N GLY A 42 -0.43 -5.74 10.72
CA GLY A 42 0.61 -6.61 11.29
C GLY A 42 1.99 -6.45 10.64
N ALA A 43 2.18 -5.46 9.77
CA ALA A 43 3.51 -4.97 9.44
C ALA A 43 4.24 -4.56 10.73
N PRO A 44 5.54 -4.86 10.85
CA PRO A 44 6.31 -4.46 12.02
C PRO A 44 6.26 -2.94 12.17
N ASN A 45 5.87 -2.47 13.36
CA ASN A 45 5.68 -1.05 13.60
C ASN A 45 7.01 -0.45 14.11
N PRO A 46 7.70 0.40 13.33
CA PRO A 46 9.04 0.87 13.70
C PRO A 46 9.08 1.66 15.01
N ALA A 47 7.93 2.21 15.44
CA ALA A 47 7.77 2.89 16.73
C ALA A 47 7.81 1.92 17.94
N GLU A 48 7.36 0.68 17.78
CA GLU A 48 7.41 -0.36 18.82
C GLU A 48 8.76 -1.10 18.83
N THR A 49 9.57 -0.88 17.80
CA THR A 49 10.83 -1.57 17.59
C THR A 49 11.99 -0.82 18.25
N THR A 50 12.18 -1.10 19.54
CA THR A 50 13.29 -0.57 20.36
C THR A 50 14.64 -1.24 20.07
N ASN A 51 14.64 -2.43 19.46
CA ASN A 51 15.85 -3.23 19.22
C ASN A 51 16.43 -3.00 17.82
N ALA A 52 17.71 -2.63 17.73
CA ALA A 52 18.42 -2.38 16.47
C ALA A 52 18.39 -3.56 15.48
N VAL A 53 18.44 -4.80 15.99
CA VAL A 53 18.34 -6.02 15.17
C VAL A 53 16.96 -6.15 14.52
N LYS A 54 15.89 -5.81 15.24
CA LYS A 54 14.54 -5.85 14.69
C LYS A 54 14.37 -4.79 13.60
N ARG A 55 14.84 -3.55 13.81
CA ARG A 55 14.82 -2.50 12.77
C ARG A 55 15.54 -2.91 11.49
N THR A 56 16.66 -3.61 11.62
CA THR A 56 17.43 -4.10 10.46
C THR A 56 16.66 -5.17 9.69
N ASN A 57 15.97 -6.07 10.40
CA ASN A 57 15.07 -7.04 9.78
C ASN A 57 13.86 -6.38 9.11
N GLU A 58 13.26 -5.36 9.72
CA GLU A 58 12.10 -4.63 9.16
C GLU A 58 12.46 -3.87 7.88
N ASN A 59 13.68 -3.34 7.84
CA ASN A 59 14.23 -2.70 6.66
C ASN A 59 14.75 -3.68 5.60
N HIS A 60 14.69 -4.98 5.86
CA HIS A 60 15.09 -5.97 4.88
C HIS A 60 14.12 -5.93 3.69
N LEU A 61 14.67 -5.95 2.47
CA LEU A 61 13.91 -5.75 1.22
C LEU A 61 12.71 -6.72 1.10
N SER A 62 12.85 -7.97 1.54
CA SER A 62 11.75 -8.94 1.49
C SER A 62 10.58 -8.56 2.39
N ASN A 63 10.84 -7.97 3.57
CA ASN A 63 9.80 -7.45 4.44
C ASN A 63 9.15 -6.21 3.85
N GLN A 64 9.95 -5.29 3.29
CA GLN A 64 9.39 -4.11 2.62
C GLN A 64 8.49 -4.51 1.44
N LEU A 65 8.93 -5.44 0.59
CA LEU A 65 8.13 -5.98 -0.51
C LEU A 65 6.86 -6.70 -0.04
N ARG A 66 6.90 -7.34 1.13
CA ARG A 66 5.75 -8.05 1.70
C ARG A 66 4.70 -7.10 2.27
N TYR A 67 5.12 -6.01 2.89
CA TYR A 67 4.23 -5.17 3.70
C TYR A 67 3.88 -3.82 3.09
N SER A 68 4.67 -3.29 2.14
CA SER A 68 4.44 -1.98 1.51
C SER A 68 3.95 -2.14 0.08
N LEU A 69 2.76 -1.60 -0.22
CA LEU A 69 2.25 -1.58 -1.59
C LEU A 69 3.12 -0.71 -2.50
N ARG A 70 3.66 0.41 -2.00
CA ARG A 70 4.57 1.28 -2.77
C ARG A 70 5.81 0.52 -3.23
N VAL A 71 6.46 -0.21 -2.31
CA VAL A 71 7.66 -0.99 -2.63
C VAL A 71 7.32 -2.15 -3.56
N TYR A 72 6.22 -2.86 -3.32
CA TYR A 72 5.75 -3.92 -4.20
C TYR A 72 5.44 -3.42 -5.63
N ALA A 73 4.73 -2.30 -5.75
CA ALA A 73 4.39 -1.71 -7.05
C ALA A 73 5.63 -1.29 -7.86
N SER A 74 6.73 -0.92 -7.18
CA SER A 74 7.99 -0.54 -7.84
C SER A 74 8.65 -1.66 -8.64
N VAL A 75 8.30 -2.92 -8.35
CA VAL A 75 8.82 -4.11 -9.04
C VAL A 75 7.76 -4.88 -9.83
N LEU A 76 6.52 -4.38 -9.89
CA LEU A 76 5.40 -5.07 -10.53
C LEU A 76 5.60 -5.22 -12.05
N TYR A 77 6.31 -4.28 -12.67
CA TYR A 77 6.61 -4.29 -14.10
C TYR A 77 8.12 -4.29 -14.30
N LEU A 78 8.63 -5.22 -15.12
CA LEU A 78 10.05 -5.27 -15.47
C LEU A 78 10.51 -3.98 -16.19
N GLN A 79 9.65 -3.42 -17.05
CA GLN A 79 9.86 -2.14 -17.71
C GLN A 79 8.53 -1.40 -17.82
N LEU A 80 8.44 -0.25 -17.16
CA LEU A 80 7.24 0.58 -17.18
C LEU A 80 7.18 1.39 -18.50
N PRO A 81 6.08 1.33 -19.27
CA PRO A 81 5.93 2.18 -20.44
C PRO A 81 5.94 3.67 -20.07
N GLY A 82 6.59 4.52 -20.87
CA GLY A 82 6.72 5.95 -20.55
C GLY A 82 5.40 6.74 -20.49
N TYR A 83 4.33 6.20 -21.06
CA TYR A 83 2.98 6.75 -21.01
C TYR A 83 2.15 6.23 -19.83
N PHE A 84 2.68 5.30 -19.04
CA PHE A 84 2.00 4.68 -17.91
C PHE A 84 2.62 5.16 -16.60
N LYS A 85 1.77 5.45 -15.61
CA LYS A 85 2.18 5.87 -14.27
C LYS A 85 1.29 5.18 -13.25
N ILE A 86 1.90 4.76 -12.15
CA ILE A 86 1.19 4.31 -10.95
C ILE A 86 1.28 5.47 -9.96
N ILE A 87 0.13 5.94 -9.49
CA ILE A 87 0.03 6.97 -8.46
C ILE A 87 -0.64 6.33 -7.26
N LEU A 88 0.03 6.37 -6.12
CA LEU A 88 -0.46 5.87 -4.86
C LEU A 88 -0.48 7.02 -3.87
N ARG A 89 -1.69 7.46 -3.50
CA ARG A 89 -2.02 8.51 -2.53
C ARG A 89 -1.33 9.84 -2.79
#